data_AF-T2M662-F1
#
_entry.id   AF-T2M662-F1
#
_cell.length_a   1.000
_cell.length_b   1.000
_cell.length_c   1.000
_cell.angle_alpha   90.00
_cell.angle_beta   90.00
_cell.angle_gamma   90.00
#
_symmetry.space_group_name_H-M   'P 1'
#
loop_
_entity.id
_entity.type
_entity.pdbx_description
1 polymer ?
#
loop_
_entity_poly.entity_id
_entity_poly.type
_entity_poly.pdbx_seq_one_letter_code
_entity_poly.pdbx_strand_id
1 'polypeptide(L)'
;MSRNLILNTSIESRNFISFCFPSNEQLEDKTEFHDWLERMIFLSEDLKWLLSITSDNFWKQVLYDPTWKKCLDSFLLYAPRSYDLRNLPEKSKSAFSSISKLFLLVIKRMSENSIENSDKKMHGELIYENFVFDAAKIFDICSIYYKPATNVCTFLEEIIRDVFLSQPK
;
A
#
# COMPACT_ATOMS: atom_id res chain seq x y z
N MET A 1 9.13 -29.17 -17.66
CA MET A 1 9.27 -29.69 -16.29
C MET A 1 8.71 -28.63 -15.35
N SER A 2 7.41 -28.69 -15.09
CA SER A 2 6.71 -27.73 -14.24
C SER A 2 6.95 -28.10 -12.77
N ARG A 3 7.86 -27.40 -12.10
CA ARG A 3 7.95 -27.46 -10.64
C ARG A 3 6.80 -26.64 -10.07
N ASN A 4 5.71 -27.32 -9.72
CA ASN A 4 4.73 -26.82 -8.77
C ASN A 4 5.46 -26.58 -7.44
N LEU A 5 6.01 -25.39 -7.25
CA LEU A 5 6.25 -24.86 -5.93
C LEU A 5 4.87 -24.59 -5.34
N ILE A 6 4.32 -25.58 -4.63
CA ILE A 6 3.24 -25.35 -3.68
C ILE A 6 3.87 -24.49 -2.58
N LEU A 7 3.95 -23.17 -2.84
CA LEU A 7 4.16 -22.19 -1.78
C LEU A 7 3.01 -22.45 -0.80
N ASN A 8 3.36 -22.86 0.42
CA ASN A 8 2.39 -22.93 1.51
C ASN A 8 1.63 -21.60 1.56
N THR A 9 0.34 -21.61 1.18
CA THR A 9 -0.53 -20.45 1.08
C THR A 9 -1.03 -19.99 2.45
N SER A 10 -0.50 -20.55 3.53
CA SER A 10 -0.79 -20.12 4.89
C SER A 10 -0.38 -18.65 5.05
N ILE A 11 -1.39 -17.80 5.13
CA ILE A 11 -1.28 -16.40 5.56
C ILE A 11 -1.45 -16.32 7.06
N GLU A 12 -0.96 -15.24 7.66
CA GLU A 12 -1.18 -14.98 9.07
C GLU A 12 -2.64 -14.52 9.27
N SER A 13 -3.25 -14.92 10.39
CA SER A 13 -4.64 -14.59 10.72
C SER A 13 -4.77 -13.13 11.20
N ARG A 14 -4.57 -12.18 10.27
CA ARG A 14 -4.78 -10.74 10.50
C ARG A 14 -5.80 -10.22 9.48
N ASN A 15 -6.64 -9.29 9.92
CA ASN A 15 -7.70 -8.69 9.10
C ASN A 15 -7.41 -7.21 8.88
N PHE A 16 -6.99 -6.85 7.67
CA PHE A 16 -6.73 -5.45 7.32
C PHE A 16 -8.05 -4.73 7.09
N ILE A 17 -8.34 -3.73 7.91
CA ILE A 17 -9.56 -2.94 7.74
C ILE A 17 -9.47 -2.08 6.46
N SER A 18 -10.60 -1.84 5.79
CA SER A 18 -10.61 -0.93 4.65
C SER A 18 -10.34 0.50 5.08
N PHE A 19 -9.50 1.19 4.32
CA PHE A 19 -9.28 2.62 4.47
C PHE A 19 -10.54 3.38 4.06
N CYS A 20 -10.87 4.40 4.84
CA CYS A 20 -11.91 5.36 4.52
C CYS A 20 -11.40 6.75 4.91
N PHE A 21 -11.70 7.73 4.08
CA PHE A 21 -11.47 9.13 4.41
C PHE A 21 -12.81 9.79 4.72
N PRO A 22 -12.98 10.43 5.90
CA PRO A 22 -14.23 11.07 6.29
C PRO A 22 -14.52 12.29 5.42
N SER A 23 -15.79 12.62 5.26
CA SER A 23 -16.21 13.89 4.64
C SER A 23 -15.80 15.08 5.51
N ASN A 24 -15.80 16.29 4.94
CA ASN A 24 -15.49 17.50 5.71
C ASN A 24 -16.44 17.71 6.89
N GLU A 25 -17.73 17.39 6.73
CA GLU A 25 -18.73 17.46 7.80
C GLU A 25 -18.39 16.51 8.96
N GLN A 26 -17.96 15.28 8.65
CA GLN A 26 -17.53 14.30 9.64
C GLN A 26 -16.20 14.67 10.32
N LEU A 27 -15.33 15.41 9.63
CA LEU A 27 -14.09 15.92 10.23
C LEU A 27 -14.34 17.03 11.26
N GLU A 28 -15.47 17.72 11.17
CA GLU A 28 -15.89 18.74 12.14
C GLU A 28 -16.58 18.12 13.36
N ASP A 29 -17.25 16.98 13.19
CA ASP A 29 -17.81 16.22 14.30
C ASP A 29 -16.71 15.54 15.13
N LYS A 30 -16.73 15.77 16.44
CA LYS A 30 -15.68 15.29 17.36
C LYS A 30 -15.68 13.77 17.51
N THR A 31 -16.85 13.14 17.48
CA THR A 31 -17.01 11.70 17.67
C THR A 31 -16.56 10.97 16.42
N GLU A 32 -17.08 11.37 15.26
CA GLU A 32 -16.70 10.80 13.96
C GLU A 32 -15.20 10.97 13.69
N PHE A 33 -14.64 12.14 14.02
CA PHE A 33 -13.19 12.36 13.91
C PHE A 33 -12.39 11.45 14.84
N HIS A 34 -12.85 11.22 16.07
CA HIS A 34 -12.20 10.33 17.02
C HIS A 34 -12.22 8.87 16.51
N ASP A 35 -13.37 8.40 16.04
CA ASP A 35 -13.53 7.05 15.49
C ASP A 35 -12.63 6.86 14.26
N TRP A 36 -12.53 7.88 13.40
CA TRP A 36 -11.60 7.84 12.28
C TRP A 36 -10.14 7.75 12.73
N LEU A 37 -9.74 8.51 13.74
CA LEU A 37 -8.38 8.43 14.29
C LEU A 37 -8.08 7.05 14.88
N GLU A 38 -9.03 6.45 15.60
CA GLU A 38 -8.88 5.10 16.15
C GLU A 38 -8.68 4.07 15.02
N ARG A 39 -9.46 4.17 13.95
CA ARG A 39 -9.26 3.36 12.74
C ARG A 39 -7.86 3.56 12.13
N MET A 40 -7.35 4.79 12.09
CA MET A 40 -6.00 5.07 11.59
C MET A 40 -4.92 4.44 12.48
N ILE A 41 -5.15 4.31 13.79
CA ILE A 41 -4.24 3.62 14.72
C ILE A 41 -4.18 2.13 14.39
N PHE A 42 -5.34 1.45 14.30
CA PHE A 42 -5.38 0.02 13.93
C PHE A 42 -4.72 -0.25 12.59
N LEU A 43 -5.02 0.56 11.56
CA LEU A 43 -4.35 0.47 10.27
C LEU A 43 -2.83 0.67 10.38
N SER A 44 -2.40 1.63 11.19
CA SER A 44 -0.98 1.89 11.38
C SER A 44 -0.26 0.70 12.03
N GLU A 45 -0.91 0.03 12.98
CA GLU A 45 -0.38 -1.18 13.62
C GLU A 45 -0.31 -2.34 12.63
N ASP A 46 -1.35 -2.55 11.82
CA ASP A 46 -1.39 -3.56 10.76
C ASP A 46 -0.29 -3.36 9.72
N LEU A 47 -0.11 -2.12 9.24
CA LEU A 47 0.92 -1.80 8.25
C LEU A 47 2.33 -1.93 8.83
N LYS A 48 2.55 -1.49 10.07
CA LYS A 48 3.85 -1.67 10.76
C LYS A 48 4.17 -3.15 10.94
N TRP A 49 3.18 -3.95 11.32
CA TRP A 49 3.33 -5.40 11.40
C TRP A 49 3.71 -5.97 10.04
N LEU A 50 3.00 -5.61 8.97
CA LEU A 50 3.27 -6.07 7.60
C LEU A 50 4.69 -5.67 7.13
N LEU A 51 5.18 -4.49 7.53
CA LEU A 51 6.55 -4.06 7.28
C LEU A 51 7.60 -4.81 8.11
N SER A 52 7.23 -5.42 9.22
CA SER A 52 8.15 -6.10 10.15
C SER A 52 8.36 -7.59 9.87
N ILE A 53 7.42 -8.26 9.19
CA ILE A 53 7.52 -9.70 8.92
C ILE A 53 8.59 -10.02 7.86
N THR A 54 9.01 -11.28 7.78
CA THR A 54 10.02 -11.76 6.82
C THR A 54 9.55 -11.61 5.36
N SER A 55 10.49 -11.57 4.40
CA SER A 55 10.17 -11.41 2.97
C SER A 55 9.16 -12.45 2.47
N ASP A 56 9.36 -13.73 2.81
CA ASP A 56 8.46 -14.81 2.40
C ASP A 56 7.04 -14.64 2.95
N ASN A 57 6.89 -14.27 4.22
CA ASN A 57 5.58 -14.09 4.83
C ASN A 57 4.90 -12.81 4.34
N PHE A 58 5.67 -11.76 4.09
CA PHE A 58 5.19 -10.53 3.44
C PHE A 58 4.56 -10.85 2.08
N TRP A 59 5.28 -11.57 1.22
CA TRP A 59 4.77 -11.91 -0.11
C TRP A 59 3.56 -12.84 -0.06
N LYS A 60 3.52 -13.80 0.88
CA LYS A 60 2.30 -14.60 1.09
C LYS A 60 1.11 -13.73 1.46
N GLN A 61 1.27 -12.77 2.37
CA GLN A 61 0.19 -11.87 2.75
C GLN A 61 -0.26 -11.03 1.55
N VAL A 62 0.67 -10.40 0.84
CA VAL A 62 0.36 -9.56 -0.32
C VAL A 62 -0.38 -10.35 -1.42
N LEU A 63 0.10 -11.56 -1.73
CA LEU A 63 -0.42 -12.40 -2.81
C LEU A 63 -1.72 -13.11 -2.45
N TYR A 64 -1.93 -13.52 -1.20
CA TYR A 64 -3.04 -14.41 -0.85
C TYR A 64 -4.06 -13.84 0.13
N ASP A 65 -3.75 -12.75 0.85
CA ASP A 65 -4.73 -12.14 1.75
C ASP A 65 -5.70 -11.21 0.99
N PRO A 66 -7.01 -11.53 0.94
CA PRO A 66 -7.99 -10.66 0.29
C PRO A 66 -8.28 -9.38 1.09
N THR A 67 -8.10 -9.39 2.41
CA THR A 67 -8.35 -8.23 3.27
C THR A 67 -7.30 -7.16 3.04
N TRP A 68 -6.03 -7.56 2.89
CA TRP A 68 -4.94 -6.67 2.46
C TRP A 68 -5.24 -6.02 1.11
N LYS A 69 -5.61 -6.80 0.09
CA LYS A 69 -5.90 -6.25 -1.25
C LYS A 69 -7.01 -5.21 -1.18
N LYS A 70 -8.10 -5.53 -0.48
CA LYS A 70 -9.21 -4.59 -0.26
C LYS A 70 -8.76 -3.34 0.50
N CYS A 71 -7.89 -3.49 1.50
CA CYS A 71 -7.32 -2.38 2.24
C CYS A 71 -6.52 -1.44 1.31
N LEU A 72 -5.59 -1.98 0.52
CA LEU A 72 -4.80 -1.21 -0.44
C LEU A 72 -5.68 -0.53 -1.49
N ASP A 73 -6.60 -1.27 -2.11
CA ASP A 73 -7.51 -0.72 -3.12
C ASP A 73 -8.37 0.42 -2.55
N SER A 74 -8.89 0.24 -1.33
CA SER A 74 -9.65 1.31 -0.65
C SER A 74 -8.78 2.52 -0.32
N PHE A 75 -7.51 2.33 0.01
CA PHE A 75 -6.59 3.44 0.24
C PHE A 75 -6.34 4.22 -1.05
N LEU A 76 -6.00 3.53 -2.14
CA LEU A 76 -5.76 4.15 -3.44
C LEU A 76 -7.00 4.90 -3.96
N LEU A 77 -8.18 4.34 -3.72
CA LEU A 77 -9.45 4.96 -4.12
C LEU A 77 -9.80 6.20 -3.29
N TYR A 78 -9.73 6.11 -1.96
CA TYR A 78 -10.27 7.14 -1.05
C TYR A 78 -9.23 8.10 -0.47
N ALA A 79 -7.93 7.89 -0.68
CA ALA A 79 -6.92 8.81 -0.19
C ALA A 79 -7.11 10.22 -0.81
N PRO A 80 -7.07 11.29 0.00
CA PRO A 80 -7.11 12.65 -0.52
C PRO A 80 -5.89 12.92 -1.41
N ARG A 81 -6.12 13.54 -2.57
CA ARG A 81 -5.05 13.89 -3.51
C ARG A 81 -4.41 15.20 -3.08
N SER A 82 -3.27 15.53 -3.68
CA SER A 82 -2.51 16.75 -3.36
C SER A 82 -3.37 18.04 -3.37
N TYR A 83 -4.38 18.12 -4.24
CA TYR A 83 -5.28 19.27 -4.29
C TYR A 83 -6.34 19.29 -3.18
N ASP A 84 -6.80 18.13 -2.71
CA ASP A 84 -7.79 17.96 -1.63
C ASP A 84 -7.19 18.33 -0.27
N LEU A 85 -5.92 17.98 -0.06
CA LEU A 85 -5.20 18.22 1.20
C LEU A 85 -5.20 19.69 1.64
N ARG A 86 -5.39 20.64 0.72
CA ARG A 86 -5.41 22.08 1.02
C ARG A 86 -6.62 22.49 1.85
N ASN A 87 -7.74 21.79 1.68
CA ASN A 87 -9.02 22.15 2.30
C ASN A 87 -9.26 21.42 3.63
N LEU A 88 -8.36 20.51 4.03
CA LEU A 88 -8.53 19.70 5.23
C LEU A 88 -8.06 20.44 6.50
N PRO A 89 -8.65 20.14 7.66
CA PRO A 89 -8.10 20.56 8.95
C PRO A 89 -6.68 20.01 9.17
N GLU A 90 -5.82 20.79 9.83
CA GLU A 90 -4.39 20.44 9.99
C GLU A 90 -4.19 19.14 10.80
N LYS A 91 -5.04 18.89 11.80
CA LYS A 91 -5.02 17.64 12.58
C LYS A 91 -5.27 16.42 11.68
N SER A 92 -6.23 16.53 10.75
CA SER A 92 -6.57 15.48 9.80
C SER A 92 -5.43 15.23 8.82
N LYS A 93 -4.76 16.30 8.34
CA LYS A 93 -3.57 16.16 7.47
C LYS A 93 -2.43 15.42 8.15
N SER A 94 -2.18 15.71 9.43
CA SER A 94 -1.09 15.06 10.19
C SER A 94 -1.36 13.57 10.41
N ALA A 95 -2.59 13.22 10.82
CA ALA A 95 -3.03 11.83 10.95
C ALA A 95 -2.94 11.08 9.61
N PHE A 96 -3.48 11.67 8.54
CA PHE A 96 -3.40 11.12 7.20
C PHE A 96 -1.94 10.96 6.70
N SER A 97 -1.09 11.96 6.92
CA SER A 97 0.31 11.91 6.51
C SER A 97 1.05 10.74 7.15
N SER A 98 0.74 10.43 8.42
CA SER A 98 1.36 9.32 9.14
C SER A 98 1.00 7.97 8.53
N ILE A 99 -0.28 7.74 8.24
CA ILE A 99 -0.74 6.48 7.63
C ILE A 99 -0.31 6.39 6.15
N SER A 100 -0.38 7.49 5.41
CA SER A 100 0.02 7.56 4.00
C SER A 100 1.49 7.20 3.81
N LYS A 101 2.38 7.59 4.74
CA LYS A 101 3.79 7.16 4.73
C LYS A 101 3.94 5.65 4.90
N LEU A 102 3.16 5.02 5.78
CA LEU A 102 3.22 3.57 5.99
C LEU A 102 2.76 2.81 4.73
N PHE A 103 1.69 3.25 4.08
CA PHE A 103 1.28 2.70 2.79
C PHE A 103 2.39 2.83 1.74
N LEU A 104 3.04 4.00 1.63
CA LEU A 104 4.14 4.20 0.68
C LEU A 104 5.31 3.23 0.94
N LEU A 105 5.66 2.99 2.21
CA LEU A 105 6.71 2.04 2.57
C LEU A 105 6.33 0.61 2.21
N VAL A 106 5.06 0.22 2.43
CA VAL A 106 4.58 -1.11 2.01
C VAL A 106 4.61 -1.24 0.50
N ILE A 107 4.14 -0.24 -0.23
CA ILE A 107 4.18 -0.19 -1.69
C ILE A 107 5.63 -0.28 -2.20
N LYS A 108 6.57 0.41 -1.56
CA LYS A 108 7.99 0.27 -1.90
C LYS A 108 8.47 -1.16 -1.69
N ARG A 109 8.16 -1.77 -0.55
CA ARG A 109 8.52 -3.16 -0.29
C ARG A 109 7.91 -4.14 -1.29
N MET A 110 6.70 -3.85 -1.78
CA MET A 110 6.07 -4.60 -2.88
C MET A 110 6.79 -4.39 -4.22
N SER A 111 7.34 -3.19 -4.48
CA SER A 111 8.09 -2.95 -5.72
C SER A 111 9.49 -3.55 -5.72
N GLU A 112 10.04 -3.82 -4.53
CA GLU A 112 11.37 -4.39 -4.38
C GLU A 112 11.37 -5.88 -4.75
N ASN A 113 12.34 -6.24 -5.61
CA ASN A 113 12.70 -7.62 -5.92
C ASN A 113 13.39 -8.29 -4.70
N SER A 114 12.64 -8.48 -3.63
CA SER A 114 13.13 -8.98 -2.34
C SER A 114 13.07 -10.50 -2.22
N ILE A 115 12.68 -11.22 -3.27
CA ILE A 115 12.84 -12.68 -3.29
C ILE A 115 14.28 -12.99 -3.71
N GLU A 116 15.20 -12.82 -2.76
CA GLU A 116 16.66 -12.94 -2.92
C GLU A 116 17.14 -14.22 -3.61
N ASN A 117 16.28 -15.26 -3.69
CA ASN A 117 16.59 -16.56 -4.26
C ASN A 117 15.62 -17.04 -5.35
N SER A 118 14.68 -16.20 -5.80
CA SER A 118 13.76 -16.58 -6.88
C SER A 118 14.21 -16.01 -8.21
N ASP A 119 14.04 -16.83 -9.25
CA ASP A 119 14.22 -16.43 -10.64
C ASP A 119 13.45 -15.12 -10.88
N LYS A 120 14.14 -14.02 -11.21
CA LYS A 120 13.53 -12.67 -11.36
C LYS A 120 12.30 -12.71 -12.26
N LYS A 121 12.31 -13.61 -13.24
CA LYS A 121 11.19 -13.88 -14.12
C LYS A 121 9.94 -14.38 -13.38
N MET A 122 10.09 -15.31 -12.44
CA MET A 122 8.99 -15.82 -11.62
C MET A 122 8.43 -14.74 -10.71
N HIS A 123 9.26 -13.84 -10.18
CA HIS A 123 8.80 -12.72 -9.37
C HIS A 123 7.95 -11.73 -10.18
N GLY A 124 8.42 -11.34 -11.37
CA GLY A 124 7.65 -10.51 -12.29
C GLY A 124 6.32 -11.14 -12.71
N GLU A 125 6.32 -12.45 -13.00
CA GLU A 125 5.10 -13.21 -13.29
C GLU A 125 4.13 -13.21 -12.10
N LEU A 126 4.61 -13.39 -10.87
CA LEU A 126 3.74 -13.34 -9.67
C LEU A 126 3.11 -11.96 -9.46
N ILE A 127 3.87 -10.87 -9.65
CA ILE A 127 3.35 -9.51 -9.53
C ILE A 127 2.25 -9.26 -10.58
N TYR A 128 2.50 -9.65 -11.83
CA TYR A 128 1.59 -9.43 -12.95
C TYR A 128 0.30 -10.26 -12.79
N GLU A 129 0.43 -11.57 -12.59
CA GLU A 129 -0.72 -12.50 -12.51
C GLU A 129 -1.64 -12.23 -11.30
N ASN A 130 -1.10 -11.64 -10.23
CA ASN A 130 -1.88 -11.30 -9.03
C ASN A 130 -2.32 -9.84 -8.97
N PHE A 131 -2.15 -9.06 -10.05
CA PHE A 131 -2.52 -7.65 -10.12
C PHE A 131 -1.97 -6.81 -8.95
N VAL A 132 -0.75 -7.14 -8.50
CA VAL A 132 -0.09 -6.45 -7.38
C VAL A 132 0.18 -4.99 -7.76
N PHE A 133 0.58 -4.77 -9.02
CA PHE A 133 0.68 -3.45 -9.65
C PHE A 133 0.04 -3.51 -11.04
N ASP A 134 -1.22 -3.07 -11.12
CA ASP A 134 -1.87 -2.79 -12.40
C ASP A 134 -1.72 -1.30 -12.77
N ALA A 135 -2.06 -0.94 -14.01
CA ALA A 135 -1.93 0.42 -14.50
C ALA A 135 -2.75 1.42 -13.66
N ALA A 136 -3.95 1.05 -13.20
CA ALA A 136 -4.79 1.93 -12.40
C ALA A 136 -4.14 2.23 -11.04
N LYS A 137 -3.63 1.21 -10.35
CA LYS A 137 -2.88 1.36 -9.10
C LYS A 137 -1.65 2.26 -9.29
N ILE A 138 -0.91 2.09 -10.39
CA ILE A 138 0.25 2.94 -10.69
C ILE A 138 -0.17 4.42 -10.83
N PHE A 139 -1.27 4.69 -11.55
CA PHE A 139 -1.78 6.05 -11.68
C PHE A 139 -2.27 6.62 -10.35
N ASP A 140 -2.98 5.82 -9.54
CA ASP A 140 -3.45 6.25 -8.22
C ASP A 140 -2.28 6.57 -7.28
N ILE A 141 -1.27 5.70 -7.22
CA ILE A 141 -0.03 5.92 -6.45
C ILE A 141 0.63 7.23 -6.89
N CYS A 142 0.79 7.44 -8.20
CA CYS A 142 1.34 8.69 -8.72
C CYS A 142 0.49 9.89 -8.30
N SER A 143 -0.84 9.81 -8.40
CA SER A 143 -1.73 10.93 -8.06
C SER A 143 -1.69 11.33 -6.58
N ILE A 144 -1.46 10.34 -5.70
CA ILE A 144 -1.39 10.54 -4.25
C ILE A 144 -0.04 11.11 -3.84
N TYR A 145 1.06 10.55 -4.37
CA TYR A 145 2.41 10.81 -3.85
C TYR A 145 3.27 11.75 -4.70
N TYR A 146 2.90 12.03 -5.95
CA TYR A 146 3.69 12.92 -6.80
C TYR A 146 3.74 14.33 -6.21
N LYS A 147 4.94 14.72 -5.78
CA LYS A 147 5.22 16.06 -5.27
C LYS A 147 6.59 16.52 -5.78
N PRO A 148 6.63 17.45 -6.75
CA PRO A 148 7.88 17.89 -7.38
C PRO A 148 8.93 18.32 -6.37
N ALA A 149 10.19 18.01 -6.65
CA ALA A 149 11.36 18.41 -5.87
C ALA A 149 11.33 18.00 -4.39
N THR A 150 10.75 16.82 -4.09
CA THR A 150 10.77 16.23 -2.74
C THR A 150 11.35 14.82 -2.74
N ASN A 151 11.87 14.37 -1.60
CA ASN A 151 12.37 13.00 -1.44
C ASN A 151 11.29 11.94 -1.71
N VAL A 152 10.01 12.28 -1.50
CA VAL A 152 8.88 11.40 -1.83
C VAL A 152 8.80 11.14 -3.34
N CYS A 153 9.12 12.14 -4.18
CA CYS A 153 9.18 11.98 -5.63
C CYS A 153 10.28 11.01 -6.03
N THR A 154 11.48 11.12 -5.44
CA THR A 154 12.58 10.18 -5.67
C THR A 154 12.16 8.75 -5.28
N PHE A 155 11.52 8.60 -4.12
CA PHE A 155 11.03 7.28 -3.67
C PHE A 155 9.97 6.71 -4.61
N LEU A 156 9.06 7.54 -5.12
CA LEU A 156 8.07 7.16 -6.12
C LEU A 156 8.73 6.74 -7.44
N GLU A 157 9.70 7.50 -7.94
CA GLU A 157 10.44 7.15 -9.16
C GLU A 157 11.15 5.81 -9.04
N GLU A 158 11.71 5.51 -7.87
CA GLU A 158 12.29 4.19 -7.59
C GLU A 158 11.24 3.08 -7.63
N ILE A 159 10.09 3.26 -6.99
CA ILE A 159 8.98 2.30 -7.03
C ILE A 159 8.59 2.00 -8.47
N ILE A 160 8.33 3.05 -9.26
CA ILE A 160 7.89 2.92 -10.65
C ILE A 160 8.97 2.22 -11.48
N ARG A 161 10.23 2.62 -11.35
CA ARG A 161 11.35 1.98 -12.03
C ARG A 161 11.45 0.50 -11.67
N ASP A 162 11.40 0.16 -10.38
CA ASP A 162 11.56 -1.22 -9.91
C ASP A 162 10.40 -2.10 -10.39
N VAL A 163 9.16 -1.58 -10.40
CA VAL A 163 7.99 -2.24 -10.99
C VAL A 163 8.22 -2.53 -12.48
N PHE A 164 8.58 -1.53 -13.29
CA PHE A 164 8.78 -1.70 -14.74
C PHE A 164 10.00 -2.57 -15.09
N LEU A 165 11.04 -2.59 -14.25
CA LEU A 165 12.18 -3.49 -14.43
C LEU A 165 11.81 -4.95 -14.13
N SER A 166 10.89 -5.17 -13.18
CA SER A 166 10.46 -6.52 -12.77
C SER A 166 9.42 -7.10 -13.72
N GLN A 167 8.57 -6.25 -14.29
CA GLN A 167 7.53 -6.60 -15.25
C GLN A 167 7.50 -5.58 -16.41
N PRO A 168 8.30 -5.79 -17.45
CA PRO A 168 8.34 -4.89 -18.61
C PRO A 168 7.15 -5.07 -19.59
N LYS A 169 6.16 -5.91 -19.24
CA LYS A 169 5.01 -6.26 -20.09
C LYS A 169 3.77 -5.47 -19.73
#